data_AF-A0A8S1CUG1-F1
#
_entry.id   AF-A0A8S1CUG1-F1
#
_cell.length_a   1.000
_cell.length_b   1.000
_cell.length_c   1.000
_cell.angle_alpha   90.00
_cell.angle_beta   90.00
_cell.angle_gamma   90.00
#
_symmetry.space_group_name_H-M   'P 1'
#
loop_
_entity.id
_entity.type
_entity.pdbx_description
1 polymer ?
#
loop_
_entity_poly.entity_id
_entity_poly.type
_entity_poly.pdbx_seq_one_letter_code
_entity_poly.pdbx_strand_id
1 'polypeptide(L)'
;MVNLGMKVVGVSRKVIGTAKWKDVSSKEGHTGEMVYMQGDVTHPLEIKRILNWTRTEFGRTDVLVNAAGFYHNVNPCDAATYIQMYVYNVAATFMFSRAVVAEMIDNHTTNGHIITISSLVGKKNMGPISKESIVILESVRQVTVSLEDDVRTSLLPITVTNIKPPHWFVATSKPEDYIPIRDVTAEDIAKEICRAVSIDHPLTQYL
;
A
#
# COMPACT_ATOMS: atom_id res chain seq x y z
N MET A 1 11.56 3.45 6.61
CA MET A 1 11.52 2.04 7.05
C MET A 1 12.92 1.46 7.15
N VAL A 2 13.72 1.40 6.07
CA VAL A 2 15.12 0.92 6.16
C VAL A 2 15.99 1.79 7.08
N ASN A 3 15.79 3.11 7.07
CA ASN A 3 16.37 4.04 8.05
C ASN A 3 15.91 3.83 9.51
N LEU A 4 14.80 3.11 9.72
CA LEU A 4 14.28 2.75 11.05
C LEU A 4 14.76 1.35 11.49
N GLY A 5 15.70 0.74 10.77
CA GLY A 5 16.20 -0.61 11.08
C GLY A 5 15.29 -1.75 10.61
N MET A 6 14.22 -1.46 9.87
CA MET A 6 13.30 -2.50 9.40
C MET A 6 13.91 -3.32 8.26
N LYS A 7 13.55 -4.61 8.23
CA LYS A 7 13.76 -5.49 7.07
C LYS A 7 12.56 -5.34 6.14
N VAL A 8 12.80 -4.92 4.90
CA VAL A 8 11.77 -4.51 3.96
C VAL A 8 11.82 -5.39 2.72
N VAL A 9 10.69 -6.01 2.38
CA VAL A 9 10.51 -6.69 1.09
C VAL A 9 9.71 -5.78 0.18
N GLY A 10 10.39 -5.23 -0.83
CA GLY A 10 9.75 -4.45 -1.86
C GLY A 10 9.26 -5.33 -3.00
N VAL A 11 7.98 -5.20 -3.36
CA VAL A 11 7.36 -5.99 -4.43
C VAL A 11 6.88 -5.12 -5.59
N SER A 12 7.22 -5.51 -6.83
CA SER A 12 6.63 -4.93 -8.03
C SER A 12 6.69 -5.89 -9.23
N ARG A 13 5.82 -5.70 -10.22
CA ARG A 13 5.83 -6.50 -11.46
C ARG A 13 7.04 -6.22 -12.35
N LYS A 14 7.47 -4.96 -12.41
CA LYS A 14 8.54 -4.49 -13.29
C LYS A 14 9.84 -4.36 -12.52
N VAL A 15 10.90 -4.98 -13.05
CA VAL A 15 12.27 -4.86 -12.51
C VAL A 15 12.87 -3.47 -12.75
N ILE A 16 12.21 -2.62 -13.55
CA ILE A 16 12.67 -1.27 -13.88
C ILE A 16 12.69 -0.38 -12.62
N GLY A 17 13.83 0.27 -12.34
CA GLY A 17 14.01 1.16 -11.19
C GLY A 17 14.45 0.47 -9.90
N THR A 18 14.64 -0.85 -9.92
CA THR A 18 15.04 -1.66 -8.74
C THR A 18 16.50 -1.51 -8.35
N ALA A 19 17.36 -0.99 -9.23
CA ALA A 19 18.71 -0.56 -8.87
C ALA A 19 18.66 0.42 -7.68
N LYS A 20 17.70 1.35 -7.70
CA LYS A 20 17.49 2.29 -6.60
C LYS A 20 17.09 1.62 -5.29
N TRP A 21 16.56 0.39 -5.31
CA TRP A 21 16.12 -0.34 -4.11
C TRP A 21 17.27 -1.15 -3.53
N LYS A 22 18.12 -1.73 -4.39
CA LYS A 22 19.32 -2.48 -3.99
C LYS A 22 20.31 -1.61 -3.22
N ASP A 23 20.43 -0.33 -3.61
CA ASP A 23 21.37 0.60 -2.98
C ASP A 23 20.80 1.27 -1.71
N VAL A 24 19.53 1.05 -1.36
CA VAL A 24 18.92 1.71 -0.19
C VAL A 24 19.54 1.23 1.11
N SER A 25 19.89 -0.05 1.22
CA SER A 25 20.52 -0.60 2.43
C SER A 25 21.92 -0.07 2.69
N SER A 26 22.67 0.30 1.64
CA SER A 26 24.06 0.76 1.76
C SER A 26 24.20 2.26 2.03
N LYS A 27 23.09 3.00 2.18
CA LYS A 27 23.15 4.45 2.46
C LYS A 27 23.53 4.72 3.90
N GLU A 28 24.33 5.77 4.12
CA GLU A 28 24.74 6.20 5.46
C GLU A 28 23.52 6.53 6.34
N GLY A 29 23.56 6.07 7.60
CA GLY A 29 22.46 6.23 8.56
C GLY A 29 21.32 5.23 8.41
N HIS A 30 21.38 4.30 7.46
CA HIS A 30 20.42 3.20 7.34
C HIS A 30 20.95 1.95 8.06
N THR A 31 20.11 1.35 8.92
CA THR A 31 20.45 0.16 9.70
C THR A 31 19.62 -1.08 9.32
N GLY A 32 18.59 -0.89 8.49
CA GLY A 32 17.71 -1.95 8.01
C GLY A 32 18.17 -2.58 6.70
N GLU A 33 17.36 -3.50 6.20
CA GLU A 33 17.63 -4.26 4.98
C GLU A 33 16.49 -4.06 3.96
N MET A 34 16.81 -4.00 2.68
CA MET A 34 15.86 -3.91 1.58
C MET A 34 16.13 -5.03 0.58
N VAL A 35 15.15 -5.91 0.41
CA VAL A 35 15.18 -6.93 -0.64
C VAL A 35 14.09 -6.63 -1.66
N TYR A 36 14.47 -6.58 -2.93
CA TYR A 36 13.51 -6.52 -4.02
C TYR A 36 13.07 -7.92 -4.42
N MET A 37 11.75 -8.12 -4.52
CA MET A 37 11.15 -9.32 -5.09
C MET A 37 10.24 -8.94 -6.25
N GLN A 38 10.53 -9.48 -7.43
CA GLN A 38 9.58 -9.37 -8.54
C GLN A 38 8.34 -10.21 -8.22
N GLY A 39 7.15 -9.65 -8.41
CA GLY A 39 5.90 -10.38 -8.23
C GLY A 39 4.66 -9.58 -8.63
N ASP A 40 3.59 -10.30 -8.99
CA ASP A 40 2.29 -9.72 -9.33
C ASP A 40 1.26 -10.06 -8.25
N VAL A 41 0.97 -9.09 -7.38
CA VAL A 41 0.03 -9.22 -6.25
C VAL A 41 -1.43 -9.38 -6.68
N THR A 42 -1.73 -9.33 -7.97
CA THR A 42 -3.06 -9.74 -8.47
C THR A 42 -3.25 -11.26 -8.49
N HIS A 43 -2.18 -12.04 -8.30
CA HIS A 43 -2.21 -13.49 -8.27
C HIS A 43 -2.02 -14.01 -6.84
N PRO A 44 -2.98 -14.77 -6.28
CA PRO A 44 -2.87 -15.32 -4.93
C PRO A 44 -1.63 -16.19 -4.68
N LEU A 45 -1.18 -16.93 -5.70
CA LEU A 45 0.02 -17.77 -5.60
C LEU A 45 1.30 -16.93 -5.45
N GLU A 46 1.35 -15.76 -6.08
CA GLU A 46 2.46 -14.83 -5.93
C GLU A 46 2.48 -14.21 -4.52
N ILE A 47 1.32 -13.80 -3.99
CA ILE A 47 1.19 -13.35 -2.59
C ILE A 47 1.71 -14.42 -1.65
N LYS A 48 1.27 -15.68 -1.82
CA LYS A 48 1.72 -16.80 -0.98
C LYS A 48 3.24 -17.02 -1.09
N ARG A 49 3.80 -16.93 -2.30
CA ARG A 49 5.25 -17.05 -2.53
C ARG A 49 6.02 -15.96 -1.80
N ILE A 50 5.56 -14.71 -1.88
CA ILE A 50 6.16 -13.57 -1.18
C ILE A 50 6.14 -13.79 0.33
N LEU A 51 4.98 -14.11 0.91
CA LEU A 51 4.86 -14.32 2.36
C LEU A 51 5.70 -15.48 2.86
N ASN A 52 5.71 -16.61 2.15
CA ASN A 52 6.54 -17.75 2.50
C ASN A 52 8.03 -17.39 2.51
N TRP A 53 8.49 -16.67 1.49
CA TRP A 53 9.89 -16.24 1.44
C TRP A 53 10.21 -15.25 2.57
N THR A 54 9.34 -14.25 2.81
CA THR A 54 9.50 -13.29 3.91
C THR A 54 9.58 -14.02 5.26
N ARG A 55 8.75 -15.03 5.48
CA ARG A 55 8.79 -15.87 6.67
C ARG A 55 10.10 -16.66 6.79
N THR A 56 10.57 -17.26 5.71
CA THR A 56 11.82 -18.03 5.70
C THR A 56 13.03 -17.15 6.02
N GLU A 57 13.11 -15.96 5.43
CA GLU A 57 14.29 -15.10 5.55
C GLU A 57 14.23 -14.17 6.78
N PHE A 58 13.05 -13.60 7.06
CA PHE A 58 12.88 -12.58 8.10
C PHE A 58 12.02 -13.05 9.28
N GLY A 59 11.45 -14.26 9.22
CA GLY A 59 10.71 -14.90 10.31
C GLY A 59 9.22 -14.62 10.29
N ARG A 60 8.80 -13.37 10.03
CA ARG A 60 7.39 -12.94 10.06
C ARG A 60 7.16 -11.65 9.28
N THR A 61 5.88 -11.32 9.09
CA THR A 61 5.44 -10.03 8.53
C THR A 61 4.80 -9.18 9.62
N ASP A 62 5.46 -8.10 10.05
CA ASP A 62 4.92 -7.17 11.06
C ASP A 62 4.11 -6.02 10.45
N VAL A 63 4.48 -5.60 9.24
CA VAL A 63 3.84 -4.47 8.56
C VAL A 63 3.60 -4.81 7.09
N LEU A 64 2.37 -4.59 6.62
CA LEU A 64 2.03 -4.59 5.20
C LEU A 64 1.73 -3.15 4.75
N VAL A 65 2.30 -2.75 3.61
CA VAL A 65 1.96 -1.50 2.94
C VAL A 65 1.37 -1.80 1.56
N ASN A 66 0.06 -1.67 1.42
CA ASN A 66 -0.64 -1.74 0.13
C ASN A 66 -0.48 -0.42 -0.62
N ALA A 67 0.54 -0.32 -1.48
CA ALA A 67 0.80 0.85 -2.32
C ALA A 67 0.67 0.57 -3.83
N ALA A 68 0.44 -0.69 -4.22
CA ALA A 68 0.30 -1.06 -5.61
C ALA A 68 -1.07 -0.60 -6.15
N GLY A 69 -1.05 0.17 -7.23
CA GLY A 69 -2.27 0.69 -7.83
C GLY A 69 -2.00 1.49 -9.09
N PHE A 70 -3.06 1.72 -9.87
CA PHE A 70 -3.05 2.64 -11.00
C PHE A 70 -4.47 3.14 -11.28
N TYR A 71 -4.56 4.26 -11.99
CA TYR A 71 -5.81 4.89 -12.40
C TYR A 71 -5.79 5.21 -13.89
N HIS A 72 -6.96 5.48 -14.45
CA HIS A 72 -7.15 5.79 -15.86
C HIS A 72 -7.77 7.17 -16.06
N ASN A 73 -7.20 7.94 -16.98
CA ASN A 73 -7.56 9.34 -17.23
C ASN A 73 -8.50 9.56 -18.42
N VAL A 74 -8.81 8.51 -19.19
CA VAL A 74 -9.74 8.62 -20.33
C VAL A 74 -11.14 8.24 -19.89
N ASN A 75 -12.12 9.06 -20.26
CA ASN A 75 -13.53 8.86 -19.98
C ASN A 75 -14.32 8.83 -21.31
N PRO A 76 -15.15 7.80 -21.58
CA PRO A 76 -15.39 6.62 -20.74
C PRO A 76 -14.18 5.66 -20.71
N CYS A 77 -13.99 5.04 -19.55
CA CYS A 77 -13.06 3.92 -19.41
C CYS A 77 -13.70 2.67 -20.05
N ASP A 78 -12.94 1.92 -20.86
CA ASP A 78 -13.44 0.65 -21.39
C ASP A 78 -13.54 -0.41 -20.28
N ALA A 79 -14.40 -1.42 -20.51
CA ALA A 79 -14.67 -2.45 -19.51
C ALA A 79 -13.42 -3.26 -19.11
N ALA A 80 -12.50 -3.52 -20.05
CA ALA A 80 -11.30 -4.28 -19.77
C ALA A 80 -10.36 -3.49 -18.85
N THR A 81 -10.18 -2.19 -19.11
CA THR A 81 -9.43 -1.28 -18.24
C THR A 81 -10.08 -1.14 -16.87
N TYR A 82 -11.41 -1.03 -16.79
CA TYR A 82 -12.12 -0.98 -15.50
C TYR A 82 -11.91 -2.24 -14.67
N ILE A 83 -12.10 -3.42 -15.27
CA ILE A 83 -11.87 -4.71 -14.60
C ILE A 83 -10.41 -4.82 -14.16
N GLN A 84 -9.46 -4.40 -15.00
CA GLN A 84 -8.05 -4.42 -14.64
C GLN A 84 -7.76 -3.51 -13.44
N MET A 85 -8.31 -2.30 -13.41
CA MET A 85 -8.18 -1.41 -12.25
C MET A 85 -8.80 -2.03 -10.99
N TYR A 86 -9.96 -2.68 -11.09
CA TYR A 86 -10.57 -3.38 -9.97
C TYR A 86 -9.67 -4.49 -9.43
N VAL A 87 -9.19 -5.38 -10.30
CA VAL A 87 -8.30 -6.48 -9.91
C VAL A 87 -7.03 -5.95 -9.25
N TYR A 88 -6.44 -4.91 -9.81
CA TYR A 88 -5.15 -4.40 -9.37
C TYR A 88 -5.21 -3.57 -8.10
N ASN A 89 -6.21 -2.71 -7.97
CA ASN A 89 -6.32 -1.80 -6.82
C ASN A 89 -7.13 -2.43 -5.68
N VAL A 90 -8.26 -3.07 -6.00
CA VAL A 90 -9.25 -3.54 -5.00
C VAL A 90 -8.97 -4.98 -4.61
N ALA A 91 -9.01 -5.90 -5.58
CA ALA A 91 -8.89 -7.33 -5.29
C ALA A 91 -7.50 -7.67 -4.72
N ALA A 92 -6.42 -7.14 -5.29
CA ALA A 92 -5.07 -7.35 -4.76
C ALA A 92 -4.92 -6.83 -3.32
N THR A 93 -5.41 -5.61 -3.02
CA THR A 93 -5.38 -5.04 -1.66
C THR A 93 -6.15 -5.93 -0.68
N PHE A 94 -7.34 -6.40 -1.05
CA PHE A 94 -8.11 -7.33 -0.24
C PHE A 94 -7.36 -8.64 0.01
N MET A 95 -6.91 -9.31 -1.05
CA MET A 95 -6.25 -10.62 -0.96
C MET A 95 -4.96 -10.54 -0.14
N PHE A 96 -4.13 -9.54 -0.38
CA PHE A 96 -2.84 -9.41 0.31
C PHE A 96 -3.05 -9.09 1.79
N SER A 97 -3.99 -8.18 2.10
CA SER A 97 -4.33 -7.86 3.49
C SER A 97 -4.86 -9.07 4.24
N ARG A 98 -5.78 -9.83 3.64
CA ARG A 98 -6.32 -11.05 4.26
C ARG A 98 -5.24 -12.11 4.49
N ALA A 99 -4.32 -12.28 3.55
CA ALA A 99 -3.21 -13.22 3.68
C ALA A 99 -2.24 -12.81 4.81
N VAL A 100 -1.92 -11.52 4.92
CA VAL A 100 -1.07 -11.00 6.01
C VAL A 100 -1.77 -11.07 7.36
N VAL A 101 -3.08 -10.76 7.46
CA VAL A 101 -3.82 -10.95 8.72
C VAL A 101 -3.76 -12.41 9.16
N ALA A 102 -3.98 -13.37 8.26
CA ALA A 102 -3.88 -14.79 8.59
C ALA A 102 -2.48 -15.15 9.11
N GLU A 103 -1.42 -14.67 8.43
CA GLU A 103 -0.05 -14.87 8.89
C GLU A 103 0.24 -14.21 10.25
N MET A 104 -0.28 -13.00 10.50
CA MET A 104 -0.11 -12.30 11.78
C MET A 104 -0.76 -13.07 12.93
N ILE A 105 -1.94 -13.66 12.69
CA ILE A 105 -2.63 -14.53 13.64
C ILE A 105 -1.80 -15.79 13.91
N ASP A 106 -1.36 -16.49 12.85
CA ASP A 106 -0.57 -17.73 12.96
C ASP A 106 0.75 -17.50 13.71
N ASN A 107 1.36 -16.33 13.54
CA ASN A 107 2.63 -15.94 14.17
C ASN A 107 2.47 -15.27 15.55
N HIS A 108 1.25 -15.19 16.10
CA HIS A 108 0.96 -14.49 17.36
C HIS A 108 1.53 -13.07 17.41
N THR A 109 1.38 -12.34 16.31
CA THR A 109 1.83 -10.95 16.20
C THR A 109 1.02 -10.08 17.14
N THR A 110 1.67 -9.31 18.02
CA THR A 110 1.01 -8.45 19.02
C THR A 110 1.03 -6.96 18.67
N ASN A 111 1.66 -6.59 17.55
CA ASN A 111 1.74 -5.21 17.07
C ASN A 111 1.79 -5.20 15.53
N GLY A 112 0.81 -5.86 14.90
CA GLY A 112 0.72 -5.91 13.45
C GLY A 112 0.21 -4.58 12.89
N HIS A 113 0.63 -4.21 11.68
CA HIS A 113 0.13 -3.00 11.03
C HIS A 113 -0.16 -3.23 9.55
N ILE A 114 -1.38 -2.93 9.11
CA ILE A 114 -1.74 -2.91 7.70
C ILE A 114 -2.02 -1.46 7.28
N ILE A 115 -1.17 -0.94 6.40
CA ILE A 115 -1.27 0.40 5.86
C ILE A 115 -1.74 0.31 4.41
N THR A 116 -2.79 1.03 4.06
CA THR A 116 -3.24 1.15 2.66
C THR A 116 -3.07 2.57 2.18
N ILE A 117 -2.47 2.72 1.01
CA ILE A 117 -2.37 4.00 0.29
C ILE A 117 -3.58 4.08 -0.65
N SER A 118 -4.58 4.87 -0.27
CA SER A 118 -5.76 5.11 -1.10
C SER A 118 -5.67 6.49 -1.77
N SER A 119 -6.75 7.27 -1.79
CA SER A 119 -6.78 8.60 -2.39
C SER A 119 -7.89 9.47 -1.82
N LEU A 120 -7.67 10.80 -1.78
CA LEU A 120 -8.73 11.77 -1.47
C LEU A 120 -9.75 11.94 -2.60
N VAL A 121 -9.47 11.44 -3.79
CA VAL A 121 -10.30 11.63 -5.00
C VAL A 121 -11.65 10.94 -4.90
N GLY A 122 -11.78 9.89 -4.07
CA GLY A 122 -13.05 9.22 -3.81
C GLY A 122 -14.16 10.13 -3.26
N LYS A 123 -13.82 11.32 -2.73
CA LYS A 123 -14.77 12.26 -2.11
C LYS A 123 -15.10 13.52 -2.92
N LYS A 124 -14.29 13.90 -3.91
CA LYS A 124 -14.53 15.09 -4.76
C LYS A 124 -14.02 14.81 -6.17
N ASN A 125 -14.87 15.00 -7.17
CA ASN A 125 -14.47 15.01 -8.59
C ASN A 125 -13.38 16.07 -8.78
N MET A 126 -12.12 15.64 -8.77
CA MET A 126 -10.95 16.49 -8.95
C MET A 126 -10.23 15.98 -10.19
N GLY A 127 -9.89 16.85 -11.13
CA GLY A 127 -9.02 16.52 -12.27
C GLY A 127 -9.63 15.65 -13.38
N PRO A 128 -8.84 15.34 -14.43
CA PRO A 128 -9.26 14.56 -15.59
C PRO A 128 -9.24 13.04 -15.30
N ILE A 129 -9.69 12.60 -14.11
CA ILE A 129 -9.80 11.17 -13.79
C ILE A 129 -11.16 10.65 -14.26
N SER A 130 -11.16 9.47 -14.87
CA SER A 130 -12.40 8.78 -15.24
C SER A 130 -13.29 8.52 -14.01
N LYS A 131 -14.61 8.66 -14.15
CA LYS A 131 -15.55 8.41 -13.04
C LYS A 131 -15.38 6.99 -12.49
N GLU A 132 -15.07 6.06 -13.37
CA GLU A 132 -14.77 4.66 -13.09
C GLU A 132 -13.55 4.52 -12.18
N SER A 133 -12.47 5.29 -12.41
CA SER A 133 -11.31 5.31 -11.52
C SER A 133 -11.64 5.86 -10.13
N ILE A 134 -12.54 6.85 -10.02
CA ILE A 134 -13.00 7.37 -8.72
C ILE A 134 -13.69 6.24 -7.93
N VAL A 135 -14.57 5.47 -8.59
CA VAL A 135 -15.22 4.30 -7.98
C VAL A 135 -14.20 3.27 -7.51
N ILE A 136 -13.17 2.99 -8.30
CA ILE A 136 -12.09 2.06 -7.91
C ILE A 136 -11.33 2.57 -6.68
N LEU A 137 -10.89 3.83 -6.67
CA LEU A 137 -10.15 4.39 -5.55
C LEU A 137 -10.97 4.42 -4.26
N GLU A 138 -12.27 4.70 -4.36
CA GLU A 138 -13.20 4.63 -3.23
C GLU A 138 -13.43 3.18 -2.76
N SER A 139 -13.43 2.22 -3.68
CA SER A 139 -13.53 0.79 -3.33
C SER A 139 -12.31 0.33 -2.53
N VAL A 140 -11.10 0.80 -2.85
CA VAL A 140 -9.89 0.54 -2.03
C VAL A 140 -10.07 1.08 -0.60
N ARG A 141 -10.63 2.29 -0.47
CA ARG A 141 -10.94 2.88 0.83
C ARG A 141 -11.89 1.99 1.63
N GLN A 142 -12.92 1.47 0.99
CA GLN A 142 -13.93 0.62 1.64
C GLN A 142 -13.39 -0.76 2.02
N VAL A 143 -12.50 -1.37 1.22
CA VAL A 143 -11.77 -2.58 1.62
C VAL A 143 -10.99 -2.34 2.91
N THR A 144 -10.33 -1.18 3.02
CA THR A 144 -9.55 -0.83 4.22
C THR A 144 -10.44 -0.65 5.44
N VAL A 145 -11.57 0.05 5.30
CA VAL A 145 -12.54 0.25 6.39
C VAL A 145 -13.14 -1.07 6.86
N SER A 146 -13.50 -1.96 5.92
CA SER A 146 -14.02 -3.29 6.26
C SER A 146 -12.97 -4.11 7.02
N LEU A 147 -11.71 -4.05 6.60
CA LEU A 147 -10.62 -4.75 7.28
C LEU A 147 -10.41 -4.22 8.71
N GLU A 148 -10.46 -2.90 8.89
CA GLU A 148 -10.38 -2.26 10.21
C GLU A 148 -11.51 -2.74 11.13
N ASP A 149 -12.73 -2.85 10.61
CA ASP A 149 -13.87 -3.39 11.34
C ASP A 149 -13.67 -4.87 11.72
N ASP A 150 -13.19 -5.69 10.79
CA ASP A 150 -12.89 -7.12 11.01
C ASP A 150 -11.85 -7.31 12.13
N VAL A 151 -10.72 -6.59 12.08
CA VAL A 151 -9.66 -6.73 13.10
C VAL A 151 -10.12 -6.24 14.47
N ARG A 152 -10.91 -5.16 14.50
CA ARG A 152 -11.45 -4.58 15.73
C ARG A 152 -12.49 -5.48 16.38
N THR A 153 -13.43 -6.01 15.60
CA THR A 153 -14.48 -6.92 16.09
C THR A 153 -13.91 -8.26 16.53
N SER A 154 -12.83 -8.71 15.89
CA SER A 154 -12.11 -9.94 16.25
C SER A 154 -11.08 -9.74 17.37
N LEU A 155 -10.93 -8.52 17.91
CA LEU A 155 -9.96 -8.17 18.95
C LEU A 155 -8.51 -8.55 18.59
N LEU A 156 -8.16 -8.46 17.31
CA LEU A 156 -6.81 -8.74 16.85
C LEU A 156 -5.88 -7.57 17.20
N PRO A 157 -4.65 -7.84 17.68
CA PRO A 157 -3.64 -6.81 17.96
C PRO A 157 -2.99 -6.32 16.65
N ILE A 158 -3.82 -5.85 15.72
CA ILE A 158 -3.44 -5.38 14.40
C ILE A 158 -4.06 -3.99 14.20
N THR A 159 -3.21 -3.00 13.93
CA THR A 159 -3.63 -1.65 13.54
C THR A 159 -3.87 -1.61 12.04
N VAL A 160 -4.94 -0.92 11.62
CA VAL A 160 -5.19 -0.63 10.20
C VAL A 160 -5.12 0.89 10.01
N THR A 161 -4.40 1.33 8.98
CA THR A 161 -4.26 2.76 8.68
C THR A 161 -4.48 3.03 7.21
N ASN A 162 -5.19 4.10 6.91
CA ASN A 162 -5.48 4.52 5.55
C ASN A 162 -4.89 5.90 5.27
N ILE A 163 -3.77 5.92 4.55
CA ILE A 163 -3.14 7.16 4.08
C ILE A 163 -3.81 7.58 2.78
N LYS A 164 -4.24 8.85 2.72
CA LYS A 164 -5.02 9.41 1.61
C LYS A 164 -4.25 10.58 0.99
N PRO A 165 -3.33 10.31 0.06
CA PRO A 165 -2.64 11.37 -0.65
C PRO A 165 -3.61 12.20 -1.52
N PRO A 166 -3.27 13.46 -1.84
CA PRO A 166 -4.00 14.22 -2.84
C PRO A 166 -3.87 13.59 -4.24
N HIS A 167 -4.85 13.90 -5.09
CA HIS A 167 -5.11 13.31 -6.41
C HIS A 167 -3.88 13.00 -7.29
N TRP A 168 -2.89 13.88 -7.30
CA TRP A 168 -1.77 13.86 -8.24
C TRP A 168 -0.59 13.00 -7.77
N PHE A 169 -0.65 12.44 -6.57
CA PHE A 169 0.40 11.62 -5.97
C PHE A 169 0.57 10.25 -6.66
N VAL A 170 -0.51 9.71 -7.25
CA VAL A 170 -0.52 8.38 -7.88
C VAL A 170 -0.01 8.42 -9.33
N ALA A 171 0.29 9.62 -9.85
CA ALA A 171 0.69 9.83 -11.24
C ALA A 171 2.06 9.21 -11.51
N THR A 172 2.07 7.96 -11.99
CA THR A 172 3.25 7.31 -12.60
C THR A 172 3.77 8.08 -13.82
N SER A 173 3.00 9.05 -14.32
CA SER A 173 3.38 10.07 -15.30
C SER A 173 2.60 11.36 -15.04
N LYS A 174 3.29 12.48 -14.84
CA LYS A 174 2.68 13.82 -14.82
C LYS A 174 2.60 14.35 -16.25
N PRO A 175 1.46 14.91 -16.71
CA PRO A 175 1.42 15.73 -17.92
C PRO A 175 2.38 16.92 -17.82
N GLU A 176 2.96 17.36 -18.93
CA GLU A 176 3.95 18.45 -18.97
C GLU A 176 3.44 19.77 -18.39
N ASP A 177 2.13 20.05 -18.50
CA ASP A 177 1.50 21.29 -18.04
C ASP A 177 0.87 21.21 -16.63
N TYR A 178 1.25 20.21 -15.82
CA TYR A 178 0.64 20.00 -14.51
C TYR A 178 1.19 20.93 -13.42
N ILE A 179 0.36 21.84 -12.90
CA ILE A 179 0.68 22.74 -11.77
C ILE A 179 -0.01 22.23 -10.48
N PRO A 180 0.73 21.80 -9.44
CA PRO A 180 0.15 21.28 -8.20
C PRO A 180 -0.48 22.39 -7.32
N ILE A 181 -1.61 22.07 -6.67
CA ILE A 181 -2.31 22.96 -5.73
C ILE A 181 -1.60 23.00 -4.34
N ARG A 182 -0.81 21.96 -4.02
CA ARG A 182 0.11 21.84 -2.87
C ARG A 182 1.22 20.86 -3.24
N ASP A 183 2.43 21.02 -2.72
CA ASP A 183 3.55 20.09 -2.94
C ASP A 183 3.63 19.02 -1.83
N VAL A 184 2.95 17.89 -2.02
CA VAL A 184 3.14 16.64 -1.24
C VAL A 184 4.04 15.66 -2.01
N THR A 185 5.25 15.43 -1.54
CA THR A 185 6.24 14.57 -2.23
C THR A 185 6.11 13.08 -1.85
N ALA A 186 6.77 12.20 -2.62
CA ALA A 186 6.87 10.77 -2.29
C ALA A 186 7.52 10.56 -0.92
N GLU A 187 8.49 11.41 -0.61
CA GLU A 187 9.19 11.48 0.66
C GLU A 187 8.24 11.86 1.81
N ASP A 188 7.28 12.75 1.60
CA ASP A 188 6.30 13.13 2.63
C ASP A 188 5.34 11.98 2.95
N ILE A 189 4.86 11.25 1.94
CA ILE A 189 4.07 10.04 2.16
C ILE A 189 4.91 8.94 2.82
N ALA A 190 6.17 8.78 2.45
CA ALA A 190 7.06 7.83 3.10
C ALA A 190 7.30 8.18 4.58
N LYS A 191 7.42 9.47 4.92
CA LYS A 191 7.49 9.92 6.32
C LYS A 191 6.20 9.61 7.08
N GLU A 192 5.04 9.78 6.45
CA GLU A 192 3.76 9.46 7.09
C GLU A 192 3.60 7.95 7.32
N ILE A 193 4.02 7.11 6.37
CA ILE A 193 4.10 5.66 6.56
C ILE A 193 5.00 5.33 7.76
N CYS A 194 6.19 5.94 7.84
CA CYS A 194 7.12 5.72 8.94
C CYS A 194 6.54 6.17 10.28
N ARG A 195 5.83 7.30 10.30
CA ARG A 195 5.14 7.82 11.48
C ARG A 195 4.04 6.86 11.93
N ALA A 196 3.21 6.37 11.01
CA ALA A 196 2.16 5.42 11.33
C ALA A 196 2.71 4.15 12.00
N VAL A 197 3.80 3.60 11.47
CA VAL A 197 4.46 2.41 12.05
C VAL A 197 5.13 2.68 13.40
N SER A 198 5.57 3.92 13.64
CA SER A 198 6.30 4.28 14.87
C SER A 198 5.38 4.66 16.03
N ILE A 199 4.10 4.90 15.78
CA ILE A 199 3.12 5.18 16.82
C ILE A 199 2.54 3.84 17.26
N ASP A 200 2.93 3.36 18.44
CA ASP A 200 2.12 2.41 19.20
C ASP A 200 0.80 3.13 19.52
N HIS A 201 -0.22 2.97 18.67
CA HIS A 201 -1.54 3.52 18.98
C HIS A 201 -2.40 2.41 19.59
N PRO A 202 -2.54 2.36 20.92
CA PRO A 202 -3.75 1.81 21.50
C PRO A 202 -4.88 2.76 21.08
N LEU A 203 -5.85 2.24 20.32
CA LEU A 203 -7.22 2.75 20.17
C LEU A 203 -7.38 4.25 20.43
N THR A 204 -7.07 5.11 19.46
CA THR A 204 -7.70 6.44 19.38
C THR A 204 -7.40 7.08 18.03
N GLN A 205 -8.43 7.35 17.24
CA GLN A 205 -8.76 8.74 16.92
C GLN A 205 -10.17 8.84 16.31
N TYR A 206 -10.98 9.60 17.03
CA TYR A 206 -12.20 10.26 16.57
C TYR A 206 -11.92 11.24 15.41
N LEU A 207 -12.99 11.48 14.64
CA LEU A 207 -13.28 12.55 13.65
C LEU A 207 -12.93 12.27 12.17
#